data_AF-A0A3P3QQX2-F1
#
_entry.id   AF-A0A3P3QQX2-F1
#
_cell.length_a   1.000
_cell.length_b   1.000
_cell.length_c   1.000
_cell.angle_alpha   90.00
_cell.angle_beta   90.00
_cell.angle_gamma   90.00
#
_symmetry.space_group_name_H-M   'P 1'
#
loop_
_entity.id
_entity.type
_entity.pdbx_description
1 polymer ?
#
loop_
_entity_poly.entity_id
_entity_poly.type
_entity_poly.pdbx_seq_one_letter_code
_entity_poly.pdbx_strand_id
1 'polypeptide(L)' 'MGKRTSEFMRSVHIKTIQADLRQGKSINSAMQHLRFVGVCEDELMDLLIEAGYCTDTATALAEERPGI' A
#
# COMPACT_ATOMS: atom_id res chain seq x y z
N MET A 1 -1.51 -2.06 23.04
CA MET A 1 -0.32 -1.53 22.34
C MET A 1 0.10 -2.54 21.29
N GLY A 2 -0.25 -2.31 20.02
CA GLY A 2 0.24 -3.15 18.92
C GLY A 2 1.75 -2.95 18.78
N LYS A 3 2.51 -4.03 18.65
CA LYS A 3 3.96 -3.96 18.47
C LYS A 3 4.23 -3.50 17.04
N ARG A 4 4.77 -2.30 16.89
CA ARG A 4 5.22 -1.74 15.61
C ARG A 4 6.12 -2.76 14.90
N THR A 5 5.91 -2.98 13.60
CA THR A 5 6.75 -3.91 12.84
C THR A 5 8.21 -3.48 12.93
N SER A 6 9.14 -4.43 13.07
CA SER A 6 10.56 -4.10 13.09
C SER A 6 10.97 -3.46 11.75
N GLU A 7 11.99 -2.60 11.74
CA GLU A 7 12.47 -1.95 10.50
C GLU A 7 12.82 -2.97 9.41
N PHE A 8 13.34 -4.14 9.82
CA PHE A 8 13.60 -5.25 8.92
C PHE A 8 12.31 -5.77 8.26
N MET A 9 11.26 -6.05 9.05
CA MET A 9 9.98 -6.52 8.54
C MET A 9 9.28 -5.47 7.67
N ARG A 10 9.38 -4.19 8.05
CA ARG A 10 8.92 -3.06 7.24
C ARG A 10 9.55 -3.10 5.84
N SER A 11 10.87 -3.23 5.75
CA SER A 11 11.58 -3.33 4.46
C SER A 11 11.16 -4.55 3.64
N VAL A 12 10.93 -5.70 4.28
CA VAL A 12 10.43 -6.91 3.61
C VAL A 12 9.05 -6.66 3.00
N HIS A 13 8.11 -6.12 3.78
CA HIS A 13 6.77 -5.84 3.30
C HIS A 13 6.77 -4.86 2.12
N ILE A 14 7.51 -3.76 2.23
CA ILE A 14 7.65 -2.76 1.16
C ILE A 14 8.18 -3.40 -0.12
N LYS A 15 9.24 -4.21 -0.05
CA LYS A 15 9.79 -4.87 -1.23
C LYS A 15 8.80 -5.83 -1.88
N THR A 16 8.04 -6.58 -1.08
CA THR A 16 7.02 -7.50 -1.60
C THR A 16 5.93 -6.74 -2.35
N ILE A 17 5.35 -5.70 -1.75
CA ILE A 17 4.28 -4.95 -2.38
C ILE A 17 4.80 -4.04 -3.52
N GLN A 18 6.08 -3.62 -3.49
CA GLN A 18 6.73 -2.98 -4.65
C GLN A 18 6.86 -3.95 -5.83
N ALA A 19 7.15 -5.23 -5.58
CA ALA A 19 7.15 -6.24 -6.63
C ALA A 19 5.75 -6.44 -7.20
N ASP A 20 4.73 -6.46 -6.34
CA ASP A 20 3.32 -6.50 -6.75
C ASP A 20 2.95 -5.29 -7.62
N LEU A 21 3.37 -4.08 -7.24
CA LEU A 21 3.16 -2.85 -8.02
C LEU A 21 3.81 -2.94 -9.41
N ARG A 22 5.06 -3.44 -9.49
CA ARG A 22 5.78 -3.65 -10.76
C ARG A 22 5.12 -4.71 -11.65
N GLN A 23 4.39 -5.64 -11.06
CA GLN A 23 3.58 -6.65 -11.77
C GLN A 23 2.22 -6.10 -12.21
N GLY A 24 1.89 -4.83 -11.91
CA GLY A 24 0.60 -4.23 -12.23
C GLY A 24 -0.53 -4.69 -11.31
N LYS A 25 -0.22 -5.25 -10.13
CA LYS A 25 -1.25 -5.63 -9.16
C LYS A 25 -1.83 -4.38 -8.49
N SER A 26 -3.12 -4.43 -8.24
CA SER A 26 -3.85 -3.33 -7.60
C SER A 26 -3.46 -3.15 -6.14
N ILE A 27 -3.73 -1.96 -5.61
CA ILE A 27 -3.56 -1.64 -4.18
C ILE A 27 -4.32 -2.59 -3.26
N ASN A 28 -5.47 -3.12 -3.71
CA ASN A 28 -6.24 -4.12 -2.97
C ASN A 28 -5.47 -5.43 -2.75
N SER A 29 -4.66 -5.86 -3.73
CA SER A 29 -3.80 -7.03 -3.59
C SER A 29 -2.73 -6.81 -2.51
N ALA A 30 -2.10 -5.64 -2.51
CA ALA A 30 -1.13 -5.27 -1.49
C ALA A 30 -1.76 -5.16 -0.10
N MET A 31 -2.94 -4.55 0.01
CA MET A 31 -3.70 -4.48 1.27
C MET A 31 -4.06 -5.87 1.81
N GLN A 32 -4.50 -6.79 0.96
CA GLN A 32 -4.78 -8.17 1.36
C GLN A 32 -3.53 -8.89 1.86
N HIS A 33 -2.39 -8.71 1.17
CA HIS A 33 -1.12 -9.26 1.63
C HIS A 33 -0.73 -8.74 3.02
N LEU A 34 -0.77 -7.43 3.24
CA LEU A 34 -0.42 -6.80 4.51
C LEU A 34 -1.35 -7.23 5.65
N ARG A 35 -2.65 -7.36 5.39
CA ARG A 35 -3.62 -7.89 6.37
C ARG A 35 -3.36 -9.36 6.68
N PHE A 36 -3.07 -10.17 5.67
CA PHE A 36 -2.81 -11.60 5.83
C PHE A 36 -1.58 -11.88 6.70
N VAL A 37 -0.51 -11.11 6.52
CA VAL A 37 0.72 -11.22 7.32
C VAL A 37 0.63 -10.53 8.68
N GLY A 38 -0.52 -9.93 9.01
CA GLY A 38 -0.81 -9.37 10.34
C GLY A 38 -0.25 -7.97 10.60
N VAL A 39 -0.02 -7.17 9.56
CA VAL A 39 0.36 -5.76 9.73
C VAL A 39 -0.82 -4.99 10.33
N CYS A 40 -0.55 -4.12 11.31
CA CYS A 40 -1.54 -3.24 11.91
C CYS A 40 -2.08 -2.22 10.89
N GLU A 41 -3.36 -1.86 10.99
CA GLU A 41 -3.97 -0.88 10.08
C GLU A 41 -3.27 0.49 10.10
N ASP A 42 -2.75 0.88 11.26
CA ASP A 42 -1.96 2.12 11.42
C ASP A 42 -0.68 2.12 10.58
N GLU A 43 -0.04 0.96 10.39
CA GLU A 43 1.19 0.84 9.59
C GLU A 43 0.91 0.49 8.13
N LEU A 44 -0.27 -0.08 7.85
CA LEU A 44 -0.64 -0.55 6.52
C LEU A 44 -0.63 0.58 5.49
N MET A 45 -1.20 1.74 5.82
CA MET A 45 -1.23 2.89 4.91
C MET A 45 0.18 3.46 4.68
N ASP A 46 1.00 3.54 5.74
CA ASP A 46 2.39 3.98 5.63
C ASP A 46 3.20 3.08 4.69
N LEU A 47 3.06 1.75 4.80
CA LEU A 47 3.78 0.81 3.95
C LEU A 47 3.37 0.93 2.48
N LEU A 48 2.08 1.16 2.20
CA LEU A 48 1.58 1.35 0.83
C LEU A 48 2.16 2.60 0.21
N ILE A 49 2.17 3.72 0.94
CA ILE A 49 2.73 4.99 0.48
C ILE A 49 4.24 4.86 0.25
N GLU A 50 4.98 4.25 1.17
CA GLU A 50 6.42 4.01 1.03
C GLU A 50 6.76 3.08 -0.14
N ALA A 51 5.87 2.14 -0.45
CA ALA A 51 6.02 1.29 -1.63
C ALA A 51 5.70 2.00 -2.96
N GLY A 52 5.16 3.21 -2.92
CA GLY A 52 4.81 3.99 -4.10
C GLY A 52 3.39 3.72 -4.63
N TYR A 53 2.51 3.12 -3.81
CA TYR A 53 1.09 3.12 -4.12
C TYR A 53 0.51 4.50 -3.86
N CYS A 54 -0.13 5.09 -4.88
CA CYS A 54 -0.95 6.29 -4.67
C CYS A 54 -2.22 5.91 -3.90
N THR A 55 -2.26 6.21 -2.60
CA THR A 55 -3.45 6.10 -1.74
C THR A 55 -4.42 7.28 -1.94
N ASP A 56 -4.14 8.18 -2.88
CA ASP A 56 -4.92 9.39 -3.22
C ASP A 56 -6.25 9.10 -3.95
N THR A 57 -6.85 7.93 -3.71
CA THR A 57 -8.17 7.57 -4.22
C THR A 57 -9.31 8.19 -3.42
N ALA A 58 -9.05 9.16 -2.54
CA ALA A 58 -10.05 10.14 -2.12
C ALA A 58 -10.18 11.33 -3.11
N THR A 59 -9.22 11.51 -4.02
CA THR A 59 -9.20 12.65 -4.96
C THR A 59 -9.18 12.21 -6.44
N ALA A 60 -8.71 10.99 -6.75
CA ALA A 60 -8.62 10.50 -8.14
C ALA A 60 -9.94 9.96 -8.75
N LEU A 61 -11.08 10.06 -8.05
CA LEU A 61 -12.42 9.86 -8.62
C LEU A 61 -13.10 11.18 -9.02
N ALA A 62 -12.43 12.33 -8.81
CA ALA A 62 -12.93 13.66 -9.16
C ALA A 62 -12.20 14.33 -10.33
N GLU A 63 -11.27 13.64 -11.00
CA GLU A 63 -10.79 14.05 -12.33
C GLU A 63 -11.43 13.17 -13.40
N GLU A 64 -12.76 13.24 -13.43
CA GLU A 64 -13.48 13.14 -14.70
C GLU A 64 -12.88 14.19 -15.64
N ARG A 65 -12.23 13.70 -16.68
CA ARG A 65 -11.82 14.40 -17.90
C ARG A 65 -12.61 15.70 -18.16
N PRO A 66 -11.94 16.83 -18.41
CA PRO A 66 -12.28 17.70 -19.52
C PRO A 66 -11.33 17.32 -20.67
N GLY A 67 -11.72 16.60 -21.71
CA GLY A 67 -13.01 16.70 -22.38
C GLY A 67 -13.06 17.88 -23.35
N ILE A 68 -11.93 18.41 -23.84
CA ILE A 68 -11.79 19.12 -25.13
C ILE A 68 -10.31 19.25 -25.53
#